data_AF-A0A9Q9BM83-F1
#
_entry.id   AF-A0A9Q9BM83-F1
#
_cell.length_a   1.000
_cell.length_b   1.000
_cell.length_c   1.000
_cell.angle_alpha   90.00
_cell.angle_beta   90.00
_cell.angle_gamma   90.00
#
_symmetry.space_group_name_H-M   'P 1'
#
loop_
_entity.id
_entity.type
_entity.pdbx_description
1 polymer ?
#
loop_
_entity_poly.entity_id
_entity_poly.type
_entity_poly.pdbx_seq_one_letter_code
_entity_poly.pdbx_strand_id
1 'polypeptide(L)'
;MKHGLYSIGTAVFLLLLNVLWDALFHTQLTKLLLNVDFMIDYRERKPSFAEEAAYHMITGVIIYMLLLVIARKYERFYKPALIIILIFTCALYFILAALAVRPLSPLSVIGAAGWFLSHVCYFLVVARLQSSTISQ
;
A
#
# COMPACT_ATOMS: atom_id res chain seq x y z
N MET A 1 -10.65 -6.95 17.97
CA MET A 1 -9.28 -6.60 18.40
C MET A 1 -8.20 -7.19 17.49
N LYS A 2 -8.11 -8.53 17.29
CA LYS A 2 -7.06 -9.17 16.45
C LYS A 2 -6.89 -8.57 15.05
N HIS A 3 -7.98 -8.39 14.30
CA HIS A 3 -7.91 -7.81 12.94
C HIS A 3 -7.48 -6.35 12.88
N GLY A 4 -7.70 -5.56 13.94
CA GLY A 4 -7.22 -4.18 14.00
C GLY A 4 -5.70 -4.12 14.18
N LEU A 5 -5.13 -5.03 14.97
CA LEU A 5 -3.67 -5.18 15.07
C LEU A 5 -3.08 -5.70 13.75
N TYR A 6 -3.74 -6.65 13.10
CA TYR A 6 -3.30 -7.19 11.81
C TYR A 6 -3.30 -6.14 10.72
N SER A 7 -4.33 -5.30 10.63
CA SER A 7 -4.41 -4.26 9.60
C SER A 7 -3.26 -3.25 9.74
N ILE A 8 -3.02 -2.75 10.96
CA ILE A 8 -1.89 -1.87 11.26
C ILE A 8 -0.56 -2.57 10.95
N GLY A 9 -0.40 -3.80 11.42
CA GLY A 9 0.82 -4.59 11.20
C GLY A 9 1.14 -4.80 9.72
N THR A 10 0.13 -5.08 8.90
CA THR A 10 0.31 -5.24 7.44
C THR A 10 0.66 -3.92 6.74
N ALA A 11 0.10 -2.80 7.18
CA ALA A 11 0.44 -1.50 6.61
C ALA A 11 1.88 -1.08 6.97
N VAL A 12 2.29 -1.29 8.21
CA VAL A 12 3.69 -1.10 8.65
C VAL A 12 4.62 -2.04 7.88
N PHE A 13 4.25 -3.30 7.71
CA PHE A 13 5.02 -4.27 6.94
C PHE A 13 5.26 -3.81 5.49
N LEU A 14 4.24 -3.32 4.80
CA LEU A 14 4.38 -2.77 3.44
C LEU A 14 5.35 -1.58 3.40
N LEU A 15 5.24 -0.66 4.36
CA LEU A 15 6.16 0.48 4.48
C LEU A 15 7.61 -0.01 4.67
N LEU A 16 7.84 -0.98 5.56
CA LEU A 16 9.17 -1.54 5.81
C LEU A 16 9.76 -2.25 4.58
N LEU A 17 8.94 -2.96 3.80
CA LEU A 17 9.40 -3.55 2.53
C LEU A 17 9.92 -2.49 1.56
N ASN A 18 9.25 -1.34 1.47
CA ASN A 18 9.66 -0.24 0.59
C ASN A 18 10.92 0.47 1.11
N VAL A 19 11.03 0.65 2.44
CA VAL A 19 12.26 1.18 3.07
C VAL A 19 13.45 0.27 2.80
N LEU A 20 13.26 -1.06 2.94
CA LEU A 20 14.30 -2.04 2.65
C LEU A 20 14.69 -2.01 1.16
N TRP A 21 13.72 -1.95 0.26
CA TRP A 21 13.97 -1.87 -1.17
C TRP A 21 14.77 -0.61 -1.55
N ASP A 22 14.39 0.55 -1.01
CA ASP A 22 15.12 1.80 -1.22
C ASP A 22 16.56 1.73 -0.72
N ALA A 23 16.79 1.08 0.43
CA ALA A 23 18.14 0.89 0.97
C ALA A 23 19.02 -0.02 0.10
N LEU A 24 18.43 -1.05 -0.52
CA LEU A 24 19.16 -2.03 -1.33
C LEU A 24 19.43 -1.54 -2.77
N PHE A 25 18.51 -0.79 -3.35
CA PHE A 25 18.53 -0.44 -4.77
C PHE A 25 18.57 1.06 -5.06
N HIS A 26 18.70 1.89 -4.03
CA HIS A 26 18.78 3.35 -4.12
C HIS A 26 17.58 3.98 -4.86
N THR A 27 16.39 3.40 -4.66
CA THR A 27 15.13 3.92 -5.20
C THR A 27 14.48 4.92 -4.24
N GLN A 28 13.28 5.42 -4.59
CA GLN A 28 12.50 6.35 -3.77
C GLN A 28 11.05 5.86 -3.58
N LEU A 29 10.84 4.54 -3.48
CA LEU A 29 9.53 3.93 -3.33
C LEU A 29 8.84 4.34 -2.05
N THR A 30 9.58 4.52 -0.95
CA THR A 30 9.01 5.02 0.32
C THR A 30 8.41 6.41 0.15
N LYS A 31 9.11 7.30 -0.57
CA LYS A 31 8.59 8.64 -0.86
C LYS A 31 7.37 8.59 -1.77
N LEU A 32 7.39 7.72 -2.78
CA LEU A 32 6.24 7.53 -3.68
C LEU A 32 5.02 6.95 -2.94
N LEU A 33 5.24 5.97 -2.07
CA LEU A 33 4.21 5.29 -1.28
C LEU A 33 3.48 6.25 -0.34
N LEU A 34 4.23 7.18 0.23
CA LEU A 34 3.75 8.18 1.17
C LEU A 34 3.34 9.50 0.51
N ASN A 35 3.48 9.60 -0.82
CA ASN A 35 3.29 10.86 -1.51
C ASN A 35 1.83 11.32 -1.40
N VAL A 36 1.61 12.56 -0.97
CA VAL A 36 0.30 13.22 -0.91
C VAL A 36 0.30 14.60 -1.58
N ASP A 37 1.36 14.93 -2.33
CA ASP A 37 1.52 16.23 -2.99
C ASP A 37 0.57 16.46 -4.18
N PHE A 38 -0.08 15.40 -4.66
CA PHE A 38 -1.18 15.51 -5.63
C PHE A 38 -2.50 15.97 -4.98
N MET A 39 -2.61 15.94 -3.65
CA MET A 39 -3.83 16.28 -2.90
C MET A 39 -3.66 17.52 -2.03
N ILE A 40 -2.45 17.75 -1.50
CA ILE A 40 -2.12 18.87 -0.61
C ILE A 40 -1.16 19.80 -1.34
N ASP A 41 -1.44 21.11 -1.39
CA ASP A 41 -0.49 22.08 -1.95
C ASP A 41 0.68 22.31 -0.98
N TYR A 42 1.87 21.84 -1.40
CA TYR A 42 3.12 21.96 -0.64
C TYR A 42 3.66 23.38 -0.52
N ARG A 43 3.14 24.32 -1.32
CA ARG A 43 3.45 25.75 -1.19
C ARG A 43 2.75 26.35 0.02
N GLU A 44 1.55 25.87 0.35
CA GLU A 44 0.77 26.34 1.49
C GLU A 44 1.11 25.57 2.77
N ARG A 45 1.29 24.26 2.66
CA ARG A 45 1.55 23.40 3.82
C ARG A 45 2.37 22.18 3.40
N LYS A 46 3.43 21.90 4.14
CA LYS A 46 4.25 20.69 3.95
C LYS A 46 3.94 19.68 5.05
N PRO A 47 3.15 18.62 4.77
CA PRO A 47 2.96 17.50 5.69
C PRO A 47 4.30 16.96 6.19
N SER A 48 4.33 16.58 7.46
CA SER A 48 5.49 15.87 8.01
C SER A 48 5.51 14.43 7.53
N PHE A 49 6.67 13.78 7.54
CA PHE A 49 6.78 12.35 7.25
C PHE A 49 5.81 11.50 8.10
N ALA A 50 5.67 11.85 9.39
CA ALA A 50 4.77 11.13 10.29
C ALA A 50 3.30 11.24 9.86
N GLU A 51 2.91 12.39 9.30
CA GLU A 51 1.57 12.63 8.79
C GLU A 51 1.31 11.88 7.47
N GLU A 52 2.26 11.96 6.53
CA GLU A 52 2.19 11.18 5.29
C GLU A 52 2.11 9.67 5.58
N ALA A 53 2.93 9.19 6.51
CA ALA A 53 2.87 7.82 7.01
C ALA A 53 1.52 7.51 7.64
N ALA A 54 0.94 8.41 8.44
CA ALA A 54 -0.38 8.21 9.03
C ALA A 54 -1.48 8.08 7.96
N TYR A 55 -1.47 8.91 6.91
CA TYR A 55 -2.40 8.78 5.79
C TYR A 55 -2.28 7.44 5.07
N HIS A 56 -1.05 6.97 4.88
CA HIS A 56 -0.80 5.65 4.30
C HIS A 56 -1.32 4.54 5.22
N MET A 57 -1.06 4.61 6.53
CA MET A 57 -1.55 3.64 7.50
C MET A 57 -3.08 3.58 7.52
N ILE A 58 -3.75 4.74 7.48
CA ILE A 58 -5.21 4.81 7.41
C ILE A 58 -5.72 4.10 6.15
N THR A 59 -5.12 4.39 5.00
CA THR A 59 -5.48 3.75 3.72
C THR A 59 -5.29 2.23 3.78
N GLY A 60 -4.15 1.76 4.30
CA GLY A 60 -3.88 0.33 4.47
C GLY A 60 -4.89 -0.35 5.40
N VAL A 61 -5.26 0.30 6.50
CA VAL A 61 -6.30 -0.19 7.43
C VAL A 61 -7.65 -0.28 6.74
N ILE A 62 -8.05 0.73 5.97
CA ILE A 62 -9.31 0.74 5.22
C ILE A 62 -9.34 -0.43 4.23
N ILE A 63 -8.30 -0.62 3.42
CA ILE A 63 -8.20 -1.71 2.44
C ILE A 63 -8.33 -3.07 3.13
N TYR A 64 -7.58 -3.29 4.23
CA TYR A 64 -7.65 -4.54 4.98
C TYR A 64 -9.07 -4.81 5.48
N MET A 65 -9.73 -3.81 6.08
CA MET A 65 -11.05 -3.97 6.68
C MET A 65 -12.13 -4.17 5.62
N LEU A 66 -12.04 -3.50 4.47
CA LEU A 66 -12.94 -3.74 3.33
C LEU A 66 -12.81 -5.17 2.82
N LEU A 67 -11.58 -5.65 2.61
CA LEU A 67 -11.33 -7.04 2.23
C LEU A 67 -11.86 -8.04 3.26
N LEU A 68 -11.73 -7.75 4.56
CA LEU A 68 -12.27 -8.59 5.62
C LEU A 68 -13.80 -8.64 5.60
N VAL A 69 -14.47 -7.51 5.33
CA VAL A 69 -15.93 -7.48 5.18
C VAL A 69 -16.36 -8.32 3.98
N ILE A 70 -15.65 -8.21 2.85
CA ILE A 70 -15.90 -9.03 1.66
C ILE A 70 -15.68 -10.52 1.98
N ALA A 71 -14.58 -10.87 2.67
CA ALA A 71 -14.29 -12.24 3.08
C ALA A 71 -15.42 -12.86 3.91
N ARG A 72 -16.02 -12.09 4.83
CA ARG A 72 -17.06 -12.55 5.75
C ARG A 72 -18.47 -12.61 5.15
N LYS A 73 -18.82 -11.63 4.32
CA LYS A 73 -20.21 -11.46 3.84
C LYS A 73 -20.41 -11.86 2.38
N TYR A 74 -19.33 -11.87 1.62
CA TYR A 74 -19.33 -11.96 0.16
C TYR A 74 -18.19 -12.87 -0.30
N GLU A 75 -18.02 -14.03 0.34
CA GLU A 75 -16.88 -14.93 0.20
C GLU A 75 -16.50 -15.20 -1.28
N ARG A 76 -17.50 -15.47 -2.13
CA ARG A 76 -17.30 -15.72 -3.57
C ARG A 76 -16.56 -14.58 -4.28
N PHE A 77 -16.70 -13.35 -3.80
CA PHE A 77 -16.07 -12.16 -4.35
C PHE A 77 -14.73 -11.80 -3.71
N TYR A 78 -14.30 -12.51 -2.65
CA TYR A 78 -13.07 -12.20 -1.95
C TYR A 78 -11.82 -12.31 -2.84
N LYS A 79 -11.63 -13.45 -3.52
CA LYS A 79 -10.48 -13.65 -4.43
C LYS A 79 -10.48 -12.66 -5.59
N PRO A 80 -11.61 -12.45 -6.32
CA PRO A 80 -11.69 -11.39 -7.33
C PRO A 80 -11.35 -10.00 -6.78
N ALA A 81 -11.90 -9.60 -5.63
CA ALA A 81 -11.64 -8.30 -5.02
C ALA A 81 -10.15 -8.13 -4.69
N LEU A 82 -9.51 -9.15 -4.13
CA LEU A 82 -8.08 -9.12 -3.82
C LEU A 82 -7.22 -8.94 -5.08
N ILE A 83 -7.53 -9.66 -6.16
CA ILE A 83 -6.79 -9.54 -7.43
C ILE A 83 -7.00 -8.15 -8.04
N ILE A 84 -8.24 -7.66 -8.08
CA ILE A 84 -8.57 -6.35 -8.63
C ILE A 84 -7.83 -5.25 -7.87
N ILE A 85 -7.90 -5.26 -6.54
CA ILE A 85 -7.22 -4.26 -5.70
C ILE A 85 -5.71 -4.36 -5.93
N LEU A 86 -5.11 -5.56 -5.98
CA LEU A 86 -3.69 -5.71 -6.28
C LEU A 86 -3.32 -5.07 -7.63
N ILE A 87 -4.09 -5.31 -8.70
CA ILE A 87 -3.85 -4.71 -10.02
C ILE A 87 -3.88 -3.18 -9.94
N PHE A 88 -4.91 -2.61 -9.31
CA PHE A 88 -5.01 -1.16 -9.13
C PHE A 88 -3.85 -0.60 -8.32
N THR A 89 -3.48 -1.28 -7.23
CA THR A 89 -2.39 -0.83 -6.37
C THR A 89 -1.05 -0.89 -7.11
N CYS A 90 -0.82 -1.88 -7.96
CA CYS A 90 0.35 -1.92 -8.84
C CYS A 90 0.32 -0.79 -9.89
N ALA A 91 -0.84 -0.52 -10.50
CA ALA A 91 -0.98 0.57 -11.46
C ALA A 91 -0.71 1.95 -10.84
N LEU A 92 -0.99 2.13 -9.55
CA LEU A 92 -0.71 3.37 -8.82
C LEU A 92 0.77 3.78 -8.87
N TYR A 93 1.71 2.86 -9.08
CA TYR A 93 3.12 3.25 -9.27
C TYR A 93 3.29 4.30 -10.37
N PHE A 94 2.68 4.06 -11.53
CA PHE A 94 2.80 4.96 -12.68
C PHE A 94 1.97 6.22 -12.49
N ILE A 95 0.77 6.08 -11.94
CA ILE A 95 -0.15 7.21 -11.72
C ILE A 95 0.44 8.18 -10.70
N LEU A 96 0.90 7.70 -9.55
CA LEU A 96 1.46 8.52 -8.50
C LEU A 96 2.79 9.15 -8.92
N ALA A 97 3.61 8.46 -9.71
CA ALA A 97 4.85 9.02 -10.23
C ALA A 97 4.57 10.13 -11.27
N ALA A 98 3.53 9.99 -12.09
CA ALA A 98 3.12 11.01 -13.05
C ALA A 98 2.48 12.24 -12.40
N LEU A 99 1.78 12.04 -11.28
CA LEU A 99 1.14 13.11 -10.50
C LEU A 99 2.07 13.76 -9.46
N ALA A 100 3.26 13.21 -9.25
CA ALA A 100 4.18 13.71 -8.24
C ALA A 100 4.65 15.12 -8.58
N VAL A 101 4.47 16.03 -7.64
CA VAL A 101 4.91 17.43 -7.77
C VAL A 101 6.35 17.58 -7.30
N ARG A 102 6.76 16.80 -6.30
CA ARG A 102 8.15 16.77 -5.81
C ARG A 102 9.03 15.92 -6.73
N PRO A 103 10.34 16.24 -6.81
CA PRO A 103 11.27 15.43 -7.58
C PRO A 103 11.37 14.03 -6.97
N LEU A 104 10.70 13.08 -7.60
CA LEU A 104 10.90 11.66 -7.40
C LEU A 104 11.93 11.17 -8.42
N SER A 105 12.66 10.11 -8.07
CA SER A 105 13.48 9.41 -9.05
C SER A 105 12.64 9.06 -10.29
N PRO A 106 13.18 9.20 -11.50
CA PRO A 106 12.45 8.88 -12.73
C PRO A 106 11.96 7.43 -12.68
N LEU A 107 10.85 7.17 -13.36
CA LEU A 107 10.29 5.84 -13.54
C LEU A 107 11.41 4.87 -13.92
N SER A 108 11.63 3.87 -13.07
CA SER A 108 12.64 2.84 -13.30
C SER A 108 12.02 1.46 -13.23
N VAL A 109 12.62 0.52 -13.97
CA VAL A 109 12.23 -0.90 -13.94
C VAL A 109 12.43 -1.48 -12.54
N ILE A 110 13.52 -1.11 -11.87
CA ILE A 110 13.84 -1.58 -10.51
C ILE A 110 12.81 -1.04 -9.51
N GLY A 111 12.41 0.24 -9.63
CA GLY A 111 11.34 0.80 -8.80
C GLY A 111 9.99 0.12 -9.02
N ALA A 112 9.60 -0.10 -10.28
CA ALA A 112 8.36 -0.79 -10.62
C ALA A 112 8.34 -2.23 -10.07
N ALA A 113 9.45 -2.96 -10.22
CA ALA A 113 9.60 -4.31 -9.70
C ALA A 113 9.48 -4.35 -8.16
N GLY A 114 10.12 -3.41 -7.47
CA GLY A 114 10.03 -3.29 -6.01
C GLY A 114 8.61 -2.99 -5.54
N TRP A 115 7.94 -2.04 -6.20
CA TRP A 115 6.55 -1.71 -5.92
C TRP A 115 5.64 -2.93 -6.09
N PHE A 116 5.80 -3.66 -7.19
CA PHE A 116 4.97 -4.83 -7.48
C PHE A 116 5.22 -5.93 -6.45
N LEU A 117 6.49 -6.23 -6.17
CA LEU A 117 6.87 -7.26 -5.23
C LEU A 117 6.37 -6.94 -3.82
N SER A 118 6.54 -5.70 -3.34
CA SER A 118 6.12 -5.31 -2.00
C SER A 118 4.60 -5.45 -1.83
N HIS A 119 3.83 -5.06 -2.85
CA HIS A 119 2.37 -5.15 -2.82
C HIS A 119 1.88 -6.59 -2.94
N VAL A 120 2.51 -7.42 -3.78
CA VAL A 120 2.21 -8.87 -3.83
C VAL A 120 2.45 -9.50 -2.46
N CYS A 121 3.61 -9.25 -1.84
CA CYS A 121 3.91 -9.74 -0.49
C CYS A 121 2.87 -9.26 0.54
N TYR A 122 2.51 -7.98 0.52
CA TYR A 122 1.46 -7.43 1.37
C TYR A 122 0.12 -8.17 1.19
N PHE A 123 -0.38 -8.32 -0.03
CA PHE A 123 -1.66 -8.98 -0.28
C PHE A 123 -1.64 -10.48 0.05
N LEU A 124 -0.50 -11.16 -0.11
CA LEU A 124 -0.34 -12.54 0.34
C LEU A 124 -0.47 -12.67 1.87
N VAL A 125 0.15 -11.75 2.62
CA VAL A 125 0.01 -11.72 4.08
C VAL A 125 -1.43 -11.42 4.49
N VAL A 126 -2.07 -10.42 3.87
CA VAL A 126 -3.50 -10.13 4.10
C VAL A 126 -4.35 -11.36 3.82
N ALA A 127 -4.14 -12.03 2.69
CA ALA A 127 -4.85 -13.24 2.31
C ALA A 127 -4.70 -14.34 3.37
N ARG A 128 -3.48 -14.57 3.84
CA ARG A 128 -3.17 -15.60 4.83
C ARG A 128 -3.79 -15.32 6.19
N LEU A 129 -3.84 -14.05 6.60
CA LEU A 129 -4.44 -13.64 7.87
C LEU A 129 -5.98 -13.74 7.82
N GLN A 130 -6.57 -13.43 6.67
CA GLN A 130 -8.02 -13.46 6.50
C GLN A 130 -8.57 -14.85 6.12
N SER A 131 -7.74 -15.77 5.62
CA SER A 131 -8.18 -17.12 5.20
C SER A 131 -8.85 -17.92 6.32
N SER A 132 -8.45 -17.71 7.57
CA SER A 132 -9.09 -18.32 8.76
C SER A 132 -10.55 -17.87 8.97
N THR A 133 -10.99 -16.82 8.27
CA THR A 133 -12.32 -16.24 8.35
C THR A 133 -13.25 -16.75 7.24
N ILE A 134 -12.69 -17.39 6.21
CA ILE A 134 -13.39 -17.87 5.01
C ILE A 134 -13.96 -19.29 5.22
N SER A 135 -13.52 -19.99 6.27
CA SER A 135 -13.90 -21.38 6.56
C SER A 135 -14.87 -21.54 7.73
N GLN A 136 -15.75 -20.56 7.96
CA GLN A 136 -16.85 -20.63 8.94
C GLN A 136 -18.16 -20.24 8.27
#